data_AF-A0A0K2VCK8-F1
#
_entry.id   AF-A0A0K2VCK8-F1
#
_cell.length_a   1.000
_cell.length_b   1.000
_cell.length_c   1.000
_cell.angle_alpha   90.00
_cell.angle_beta   90.00
_cell.angle_gamma   90.00
#
_symmetry.space_group_name_H-M   'P 1'
#
loop_
_entity.id
_entity.type
_entity.pdbx_description
1 polymer ?
#
loop_
_entity_poly.entity_id
_entity_poly.type
_entity_poly.pdbx_seq_one_letter_code
_entity_poly.pdbx_strand_id
1 'polypeptide(L)' 'MTLFSITASSLTSKYVGEGEKLMKVLFELALQNSPSLIFIGNRL' A
#
# COMPACT_ATOMS: atom_id res chain seq x y z
N MET A 1 -2.27 -2.83 16.45
CA MET A 1 -1.69 -3.60 15.34
C MET A 1 -2.56 -3.37 14.13
N THR A 2 -2.09 -2.58 13.15
CA THR A 2 -2.92 -2.15 12.01
C THR A 2 -2.56 -2.96 10.77
N LEU A 3 -3.57 -3.42 10.03
CA LEU A 3 -3.39 -4.17 8.80
C LEU A 3 -3.75 -3.30 7.60
N PHE A 4 -2.81 -3.15 6.66
CA PHE A 4 -2.97 -2.38 5.44
C PHE A 4 -2.99 -3.36 4.26
N SER A 5 -4.12 -3.52 3.58
CA SER A 5 -4.23 -4.37 2.39
C SER A 5 -4.37 -3.54 1.12
N ILE A 6 -3.48 -3.72 0.16
CA ILE A 6 -3.58 -3.08 -1.15
C ILE A 6 -3.58 -4.12 -2.28
N THR A 7 -4.33 -3.82 -3.34
CA THR A 7 -4.36 -4.69 -4.53
C THR A 7 -3.29 -4.23 -5.53
N ALA A 8 -2.50 -5.13 -6.09
CA ALA A 8 -1.48 -4.77 -7.10
C ALA A 8 -2.10 -4.08 -8.33
N SER A 9 -3.34 -4.43 -8.68
CA SER A 9 -4.13 -3.80 -9.74
C SER A 9 -4.39 -2.31 -9.50
N SER A 10 -4.54 -1.89 -8.24
CA SER A 10 -4.69 -0.47 -7.89
C SER A 10 -3.37 0.30 -8.04
N LEU A 11 -2.25 -0.40 -7.95
CA LEU A 11 -0.92 0.19 -8.12
C LEU A 11 -0.56 0.43 -9.60
N THR A 12 -1.13 -0.36 -10.51
CA THR A 12 -0.85 -0.31 -11.96
C THR A 12 -1.85 0.52 -12.76
N SER A 13 -2.78 1.23 -12.11
CA SER A 13 -3.87 1.92 -12.80
C SER A 13 -3.37 3.10 -13.65
N LYS A 14 -3.18 2.86 -14.96
CA LYS A 14 -3.15 3.80 -16.10
C LYS A 14 -2.12 4.96 -16.08
N TYR A 15 -1.58 5.36 -14.92
CA TYR A 15 -0.71 6.51 -14.73
C TYR A 15 0.58 6.08 -14.00
N VAL A 16 1.69 6.07 -14.73
CA VAL A 16 3.02 5.80 -14.18
C VAL A 16 3.35 6.85 -13.12
N GLY A 17 3.60 6.41 -11.88
CA GLY A 17 3.99 7.27 -10.74
C GLY A 17 2.90 7.52 -9.69
N GLU A 18 1.62 7.26 -9.99
CA GLU A 18 0.54 7.43 -9.01
C GLU A 18 0.61 6.36 -7.90
N GLY A 19 0.94 5.12 -8.29
CA GLY A 19 1.17 4.02 -7.35
C GLY A 19 2.33 4.27 -6.39
N GLU A 20 3.42 4.91 -6.84
CA GLU A 20 4.59 5.21 -6.00
C GLU A 20 4.26 6.23 -4.89
N LYS A 21 3.50 7.28 -5.22
CA LYS A 21 3.04 8.25 -4.21
C LYS A 21 2.17 7.58 -3.14
N LEU A 22 1.25 6.72 -3.57
CA LEU A 22 0.35 6.01 -2.68
C LEU A 22 1.10 5.05 -1.75
N MET A 23 2.09 4.33 -2.29
CA MET A 23 3.00 3.48 -1.51
C MET A 23 3.78 4.27 -0.47
N LYS A 24 4.34 5.41 -0.85
CA LYS A 24 5.12 6.24 0.08
C LYS A 24 4.29 6.68 1.29
N VAL A 25 3.08 7.19 1.04
CA VAL A 25 2.15 7.59 2.11
C VAL A 25 1.73 6.39 2.96
N LEU A 26 1.45 5.24 2.35
CA LEU A 26 1.08 4.02 3.06
C LEU A 26 2.20 3.56 4.01
N PHE A 27 3.44 3.56 3.54
CA PHE A 27 4.60 3.17 4.35
C PHE A 27 4.85 4.17 5.49
N GLU A 28 4.72 5.47 5.24
CA GLU A 28 4.84 6.50 6.29
C GLU A 28 3.78 6.30 7.38
N LEU A 29 2.52 6.06 6.99
CA LEU A 29 1.43 5.76 7.92
C LEU A 29 1.66 4.45 8.67
N ALA A 30 2.12 3.40 8.00
CA ALA A 30 2.41 2.12 8.63
C ALA A 30 3.52 2.26 9.68
N LEU A 31 4.54 3.09 9.41
CA LEU A 31 5.64 3.36 10.33
C LEU A 31 5.15 4.08 11.60
N GLN A 32 4.29 5.10 11.43
CA GLN A 32 3.66 5.81 12.55
C GLN A 32 2.73 4.92 13.36
N ASN A 33 2.08 3.95 12.72
CA ASN A 33 1.14 3.02 13.35
C ASN A 33 1.78 1.66 13.72
N SER A 34 3.09 1.63 13.96
CA SER A 34 3.79 0.40 14.38
C SER A 34 3.20 -0.13 15.70
N PRO A 35 2.93 -1.46 15.82
CA PRO A 35 3.19 -2.51 14.84
C PRO A 35 2.12 -2.58 13.75
N SER A 36 2.55 -2.72 12.49
CA SER A 36 1.65 -2.78 11.33
C SER A 36 2.08 -3.84 10.32
N LEU A 37 1.12 -4.37 9.55
CA LEU A 37 1.33 -5.40 8.53
C LEU A 37 0.77 -4.92 7.20
N ILE A 38 1.62 -4.84 6.18
CA ILE A 38 1.22 -4.45 4.82
C ILE A 38 1.11 -5.71 3.96
N PHE A 39 -0.07 -5.94 3.39
CA PHE A 39 -0.34 -7.03 2.46
C PHE A 39 -0.56 -6.50 1.05
N ILE A 40 0.20 -7.04 0.10
CA ILE A 40 0.11 -6.71 -1.32
C ILE A 40 -0.23 -7.99 -2.08
N GLY A 41 -1.41 -8.06 -2.67
CA GLY A 41 -1.89 -9.22 -3.42
C GLY A 41 -2.78 -8.84 -4.58
N ASN A 42 -2.97 -9.74 -5.54
CA ASN A 42 -3.96 -9.56 -6.63
C ASN A 42 -5.00 -10.69 -6.67
N ARG A 43 -5.13 -11.45 -5.58
CA ARG A 43 -6.08 -12.56 -5.47
C ARG A 43 -6.27 -12.92 -4.00
N LEU A 44 -7.52 -13.16 -3.61
CA LEU A 44 -7.85 -13.89 -2.37
C LEU A 44 -7.50 -15.37 -2.54
#